data_AF-A0A957HZF1-F1
#
_entry.id   AF-A0A957HZF1-F1
#
_cell.length_a   1.000
_cell.length_b   1.000
_cell.length_c   1.000
_cell.angle_alpha   90.00
_cell.angle_beta   90.00
_cell.angle_gamma   90.00
#
_symmetry.space_group_name_H-M   'P 1'
#
loop_
_entity.id
_entity.type
_entity.pdbx_description
1 polymer ?
#
loop_
_entity_poly.entity_id
_entity_poly.type
_entity_poly.pdbx_seq_one_letter_code
_entity_poly.pdbx_strand_id
1 'polypeptide(L)' 'MPLNSQQLQQFIAAHHIAAEIIHLPGTTLTVTEAAAALDVVPEQIIKTVLFLADGEPVLAISCGTARIAWKRLAD' A
#
# COMPACT_ATOMS: atom_id res chain seq x y z
N MET A 1 -2.13 20.56 4.28
CA MET A 1 -0.93 19.89 3.74
C MET A 1 -1.26 18.43 3.50
N PRO A 2 -0.69 17.79 2.45
CA PRO A 2 -0.85 16.36 2.26
C PRO A 2 -0.23 15.57 3.42
N LEU A 3 -0.80 14.42 3.75
CA LEU A 3 -0.25 13.52 4.76
C LEU A 3 1.10 12.95 4.29
N ASN A 4 2.03 12.72 5.22
CA ASN A 4 3.36 12.15 4.93
C ASN A 4 3.72 10.98 5.88
N SER A 5 4.89 10.38 5.66
CA SER A 5 5.37 9.23 6.44
C SER A 5 5.54 9.51 7.92
N GLN A 6 5.92 10.73 8.31
CA GLN A 6 6.05 11.11 9.72
C GLN A 6 4.68 11.12 10.42
N GLN A 7 3.65 11.62 9.75
CA GLN A 7 2.29 11.60 10.28
C GLN A 7 1.74 10.17 10.38
N LEU A 8 2.10 9.30 9.42
CA LEU A 8 1.76 7.88 9.51
C LEU A 8 2.47 7.18 10.67
N GLN A 9 3.76 7.45 10.90
CA GLN A 9 4.49 6.92 12.05
C GLN A 9 3.87 7.38 13.39
N GLN A 10 3.44 8.64 13.47
CA GLN A 10 2.72 9.17 14.65
C GLN A 10 1.40 8.45 14.88
N PHE A 11 0.63 8.20 13.81
CA PHE A 11 -0.62 7.45 13.89
C PHE A 11 -0.38 6.02 14.39
N ILE A 12 0.60 5.31 13.82
CA ILE A 12 1.00 3.96 14.25
C ILE A 12 1.30 3.93 15.75
N ALA A 13 2.12 4.88 16.24
CA ALA A 13 2.49 4.96 17.65
C ALA A 13 1.31 5.28 18.57
N ALA A 14 0.48 6.27 18.21
CA ALA A 14 -0.68 6.70 18.99
C ALA A 14 -1.75 5.61 19.13
N HIS A 15 -1.85 4.72 18.14
CA HIS A 15 -2.82 3.63 18.11
C HIS A 15 -2.24 2.27 18.51
N HIS A 16 -0.98 2.21 18.96
CA HIS A 16 -0.29 0.96 19.32
C HIS A 16 -0.36 -0.12 18.23
N ILE A 17 -0.27 0.30 16.97
CA ILE A 17 -0.26 -0.62 15.83
C ILE A 17 1.12 -1.28 15.77
N ALA A 18 1.16 -2.61 15.66
CA ALA A 18 2.39 -3.37 15.50
C ALA A 18 2.96 -3.21 14.08
N ALA A 19 3.48 -2.02 13.78
CA ALA A 19 4.08 -1.64 12.51
C ALA A 19 5.16 -0.57 12.72
N GLU A 20 6.01 -0.37 11.72
CA GLU A 20 6.98 0.72 11.66
C GLU A 20 7.16 1.20 10.21
N ILE A 21 7.54 2.46 10.04
CA ILE A 21 7.93 3.00 8.74
C ILE A 21 9.43 2.80 8.55
N ILE A 22 9.80 1.97 7.57
CA ILE A 22 11.18 1.71 7.20
C ILE A 22 11.57 2.63 6.04
N HIS A 23 12.70 3.32 6.17
CA HIS A 23 13.28 4.12 5.10
C HIS A 23 14.32 3.30 4.33
N LEU A 24 13.98 2.93 3.10
CA LEU A 24 14.79 2.04 2.27
C LEU A 24 15.71 2.82 1.33
N PRO A 25 16.91 2.30 1.03
CA PRO A 25 17.72 2.81 -0.07
C PRO A 25 17.10 2.38 -1.41
N GLY A 26 16.81 3.34 -2.29
CA GLY A 26 16.26 3.09 -3.63
C GLY A 26 14.78 3.45 -3.79
N THR A 27 14.21 3.14 -4.94
CA THR A 27 12.80 3.42 -5.27
C THR A 27 11.90 2.30 -4.75
N THR A 28 10.66 2.65 -4.42
CA THR A 28 9.59 1.72 -4.03
C THR A 28 8.32 1.96 -4.86
N LEU A 29 8.49 2.52 -6.07
CA LEU A 29 7.39 2.95 -6.94
C LEU A 29 6.64 1.76 -7.55
N THR A 30 7.35 0.65 -7.79
CA THR A 30 6.78 -0.61 -8.24
C THR A 30 6.96 -1.72 -7.21
N VAL A 31 6.12 -2.74 -7.33
CA VAL A 31 6.19 -3.96 -6.51
C VAL A 31 7.57 -4.61 -6.60
N THR A 32 8.13 -4.69 -7.82
CA THR A 32 9.45 -5.29 -8.06
C THR A 32 10.57 -4.50 -7.37
N GLU A 33 10.55 -3.17 -7.47
CA GLU A 33 11.56 -2.33 -6.82
C GLU A 33 11.45 -2.41 -5.30
N ALA A 34 10.23 -2.36 -4.75
CA ALA A 34 10.02 -2.49 -3.30
C ALA A 34 10.46 -3.85 -2.75
N ALA A 35 10.17 -4.93 -3.47
CA ALA A 35 10.61 -6.27 -3.11
C ALA A 35 12.14 -6.40 -3.12
N ALA A 36 12.79 -5.85 -4.14
CA ALA A 36 14.25 -5.83 -4.23
C ALA A 36 14.89 -4.98 -3.12
N ALA A 37 14.30 -3.83 -2.78
CA ALA A 37 14.80 -2.96 -1.70
C ALA A 37 14.67 -3.59 -0.30
N LEU A 38 13.73 -4.53 -0.13
CA LEU A 38 13.47 -5.24 1.12
C LEU A 38 14.10 -6.65 1.19
N ASP A 39 14.69 -7.12 0.09
CA ASP A 39 15.17 -8.51 -0.05
C ASP A 39 14.08 -9.57 0.26
N VAL A 40 12.89 -9.35 -0.31
CA VAL A 40 11.72 -10.24 -0.14
C VAL A 40 11.16 -10.67 -1.49
N VAL A 41 10.28 -11.67 -1.48
CA VAL A 41 9.55 -12.04 -2.70
C VAL A 41 8.44 -11.02 -3.01
N PRO A 42 8.16 -10.71 -4.29
CA PRO A 42 7.13 -9.74 -4.69
C PRO A 42 5.74 -9.96 -4.08
N GLU A 43 5.38 -11.21 -3.77
CA GLU A 43 4.11 -11.59 -3.16
C GLU A 43 3.93 -11.08 -1.72
N GLN A 44 5.03 -10.71 -1.05
CA GLN A 44 5.02 -10.10 0.28
C GLN A 44 4.75 -8.60 0.25
N ILE A 45 4.80 -7.97 -0.92
CA ILE A 45 4.46 -6.56 -1.09
C ILE A 45 2.95 -6.43 -1.32
N ILE A 46 2.30 -5.53 -0.59
CA ILE A 46 0.89 -5.17 -0.83
C ILE A 46 0.80 -3.89 -1.64
N LYS A 47 -0.33 -3.71 -2.33
CA LYS A 47 -0.70 -2.45 -2.99
C LYS A 47 -2.09 -2.01 -2.54
N THR A 48 -2.23 -0.70 -2.40
CA THR A 48 -3.50 -0.02 -2.16
C THR A 48 -3.88 0.72 -3.43
N VAL A 49 -5.04 0.41 -4.00
CA VAL A 49 -5.53 1.03 -5.23
C VAL A 49 -6.90 1.62 -4.96
N LEU A 50 -7.06 2.91 -5.26
CA LEU A 50 -8.33 3.61 -5.17
C LEU A 50 -9.06 3.50 -6.51
N PHE A 51 -10.29 3.01 -6.47
CA PHE A 51 -11.22 2.98 -7.59
C PHE A 51 -12.36 3.97 -7.34
N LEU A 52 -12.97 4.45 -8.42
CA LEU A 52 -14.28 5.10 -8.38
C LEU A 52 -15.27 4.10 -8.98
N ALA A 53 -16.20 3.59 -8.18
CA ALA A 53 -17.22 2.63 -8.58
C ALA A 53 -18.59 3.20 -8.20
N ASP A 54 -19.50 3.30 -9.17
CA ASP A 54 -20.87 3.81 -8.97
C ASP A 54 -20.95 5.18 -8.27
N GLY A 55 -19.95 6.03 -8.49
CA GLY A 55 -19.84 7.36 -7.91
C GLY A 55 -19.16 7.40 -6.53
N GLU A 56 -18.84 6.25 -5.95
CA GLU A 56 -18.25 6.12 -4.62
C GLU A 56 -16.77 5.66 -4.67
N PRO A 57 -15.91 6.20 -3.78
CA PRO A 57 -14.52 5.78 -3.69
C PRO A 57 -14.40 4.41 -3.01
N VAL A 58 -13.77 3.44 -3.71
CA VAL A 58 -13.50 2.10 -3.19
C VAL A 58 -12.00 1.88 -3.06
N LEU A 59 -11.53 1.61 -1.84
CA LEU A 59 -10.13 1.30 -1.56
C LEU A 59 -9.89 -0.21 -1.55
N ALA A 60 -9.11 -0.71 -2.49
CA ALA A 60 -8.74 -2.12 -2.55
C ALA A 60 -7.29 -2.33 -2.08
N ILE A 61 -7.11 -3.21 -1.09
CA ILE A 61 -5.79 -3.69 -0.66
C ILE A 61 -5.59 -5.10 -1.21
N SER A 62 -4.50 -5.33 -1.94
CA SER A 62 -4.23 -6.61 -2.58
C SER A 62 -2.74 -6.95 -2.57
N CYS A 63 -2.41 -8.23 -2.76
CA CYS A 63 -1.04 -8.64 -3.08
C CYS A 63 -0.54 -7.88 -4.33
N GLY A 64 0.73 -7.46 -4.31
CA GLY A 64 1.35 -6.63 -5.32
C GLY A 64 1.25 -7.22 -6.71
N THR A 65 1.44 -8.54 -6.83
CA THR A 65 1.38 -9.28 -8.10
C THR A 65 -0.04 -9.64 -8.54
N ALA A 66 -1.00 -9.64 -7.63
CA ALA A 66 -2.39 -9.99 -7.93
C ALA A 66 -3.09 -8.91 -8.76
N ARG A 67 -3.77 -9.31 -9.84
CA ARG A 67 -4.63 -8.39 -10.59
C ARG A 67 -5.96 -8.22 -9.86
N ILE A 68 -6.32 -6.98 -9.53
CA ILE A 68 -7.63 -6.67 -8.95
C ILE A 68 -8.70 -6.84 -10.04
N ALA A 69 -9.68 -7.72 -9.79
CA ALA A 69 -10.84 -7.93 -10.65
C ALA A 69 -11.83 -6.76 -10.48
N TRP A 70 -11.44 -5.57 -10.92
CA TRP A 70 -12.14 -4.30 -10.65
C TRP A 70 -13.62 -4.28 -11.04
N LYS A 71 -14.05 -5.08 -12.02
CA LYS A 71 -15.47 -5.24 -12.39
C LYS A 71 -16.34 -5.84 -11.27
N ARG A 72 -15.73 -6.50 -10.29
CA ARG A 72 -16.42 -7.04 -9.10
C ARG A 72 -16.54 -6.01 -7.97
N LEU A 73 -15.99 -4.81 -8.16
CA LEU A 73 -16.06 -3.73 -7.17
C LEU A 73 -17.27 -2.80 -7.37
N ALA A 74 -17.95 -2.93 -8.51
CA ALA A 74 -19.20 -2.25 -8.80
C ALA A 74 -20.37 -3.17 -8.43
N ASP A 75 -21.47 -2.59 -7.96
CA ASP A 75 -22.71 -3.30 -7.62
C ASP A 75 -23.63 -3.49 -8.85
#